data_AF-A0AA37XBJ2-F1
#
_entry.id   AF-A0AA37XBJ2-F1
#
_cell.length_a   1.000
_cell.length_b   1.000
_cell.length_c   1.000
_cell.angle_alpha   90.00
_cell.angle_beta   90.00
_cell.angle_gamma   90.00
#
_symmetry.space_group_name_H-M   'P 1'
#
loop_
_entity.id
_entity.type
_entity.pdbx_description
1 polymer ?
#
loop_
_entity_poly.entity_id
_entity_poly.type
_entity_poly.pdbx_seq_one_letter_code
_entity_poly.pdbx_strand_id
1 'polypeptide(L)'
;MSTPDDARREAASLAQKNERLTAVLVRARQELAELRDQVEQLTRPPATYAAFLAAHEDGTADIVSAGRKMRVPVSPAVDLGALGPGQEVQLSETMALVSAGEFERVGEVVTVKELLGADRALVVGRGDEERVVRLSGQLLEAGVRVGDALTIDSRSGFVHERVPRSEVEELVLEELPDVEFEDIGGLADQIEAIRDAVELPFGHPELFREHGLTPPKGLLLYGPRGAARHSSRRPWRRRSHGRWATPRGRTPCAARSSTSRGRSC
;
A
#
# COMPACT_ATOMS: atom_id res chain seq x y z
N MET A 1 -52.26 8.85 53.20
CA MET A 1 -51.54 10.14 53.03
C MET A 1 -50.34 10.09 53.94
N SER A 2 -49.12 9.98 53.40
CA SER A 2 -47.90 10.04 54.22
C SER A 2 -47.89 11.36 55.00
N THR A 3 -47.56 11.31 56.29
CA THR A 3 -47.56 12.53 57.11
C THR A 3 -46.42 13.45 56.67
N PRO A 4 -46.57 14.78 56.77
CA PRO A 4 -45.51 15.73 56.39
C PRO A 4 -44.18 15.49 57.15
N ASP A 5 -44.21 14.83 58.31
CA ASP A 5 -43.01 14.48 59.07
C ASP A 5 -42.31 13.22 58.53
N ASP A 6 -43.03 12.24 57.97
CA ASP A 6 -42.43 11.08 57.30
C ASP A 6 -41.67 11.50 56.04
N ALA A 7 -42.27 12.40 55.25
CA ALA A 7 -41.63 12.97 54.05
C ALA A 7 -40.35 13.77 54.39
N ARG A 8 -40.33 14.49 55.53
CA ARG A 8 -39.14 15.21 56.02
C ARG A 8 -38.03 14.26 56.46
N ARG A 9 -38.37 13.17 57.16
CA ARG A 9 -37.40 12.14 57.58
C ARG A 9 -36.80 11.42 56.39
N GLU A 10 -37.62 11.09 55.39
CA GLU A 10 -37.16 10.46 54.16
C GLU A 10 -36.26 11.39 53.34
N ALA A 11 -36.65 12.67 53.19
CA ALA A 11 -35.81 13.69 52.55
C ALA A 11 -34.45 13.86 53.25
N ALA A 12 -34.43 13.87 54.59
CA ALA A 12 -33.19 13.94 55.36
C ALA A 12 -32.31 12.68 55.18
N SER A 13 -32.92 11.50 55.14
CA SER A 13 -32.20 10.24 54.86
C SER A 13 -31.61 10.22 53.45
N LEU A 14 -32.38 10.66 52.45
CA LEU A 14 -31.92 10.78 51.07
C LEU A 14 -30.82 11.83 50.92
N ALA A 15 -30.93 12.98 51.60
CA ALA A 15 -29.87 13.99 51.62
C ALA A 15 -28.56 13.45 52.21
N GLN A 16 -28.64 12.72 53.33
CA GLN A 16 -27.47 12.07 53.93
C GLN A 16 -26.87 10.99 53.01
N LYS A 17 -27.70 10.20 52.33
CA LYS A 17 -27.25 9.22 51.34
C LYS A 17 -26.57 9.90 50.15
N ASN A 18 -27.15 10.98 49.64
CA ASN A 18 -26.57 11.76 48.54
C ASN A 18 -25.22 12.39 48.94
N GLU A 19 -25.10 12.90 50.17
CA GLU A 19 -23.84 13.45 50.68
C GLU A 19 -22.75 12.36 50.79
N ARG A 20 -23.10 11.16 51.30
CA ARG A 20 -22.18 10.02 51.33
C ARG A 20 -21.76 9.56 49.94
N LEU A 21 -22.69 9.43 49.01
CA LEU A 21 -22.39 9.06 47.62
C LEU A 21 -21.50 10.11 46.95
N THR A 22 -21.75 11.38 47.19
CA THR A 22 -20.91 12.48 46.68
C THR A 22 -19.50 12.38 47.23
N ALA A 23 -19.33 12.13 48.54
CA ALA A 23 -18.03 11.94 49.15
C ALA A 23 -17.27 10.73 48.56
N VAL A 24 -17.96 9.60 48.33
CA VAL A 24 -17.36 8.41 47.70
C VAL A 24 -16.95 8.70 46.25
N LEU A 25 -17.81 9.38 45.48
CA LEU A 25 -17.48 9.75 44.09
C LEU A 25 -16.29 10.69 44.00
N VAL A 26 -16.19 11.67 44.91
CA VAL A 26 -15.03 12.58 44.97
C VAL A 26 -13.75 11.80 45.27
N ARG A 27 -13.80 10.88 46.24
CA ARG A 27 -12.64 10.02 46.57
C ARG A 27 -12.24 9.12 45.39
N ALA A 28 -13.19 8.43 44.78
CA ALA A 28 -12.92 7.56 43.63
C ALA A 28 -12.33 8.36 42.45
N ARG A 29 -12.81 9.60 42.24
CA ARG A 29 -12.25 10.50 41.22
C ARG A 29 -10.82 10.93 41.53
N GLN A 30 -10.50 11.18 42.81
CA GLN A 30 -9.13 11.50 43.24
C GLN A 30 -8.19 10.30 43.04
N GLU A 31 -8.62 9.10 43.42
CA GLU A 31 -7.85 7.86 43.21
C GLU A 31 -7.60 7.62 41.70
N LEU A 32 -8.61 7.83 40.85
CA LEU A 32 -8.44 7.74 39.39
C LEU A 32 -7.49 8.80 38.84
N ALA A 33 -7.51 10.02 39.37
CA ALA A 33 -6.58 11.07 38.95
C ALA A 33 -5.13 10.71 39.31
N GLU A 34 -4.91 10.22 40.53
CA GLU A 34 -3.58 9.80 40.99
C GLU A 34 -3.02 8.62 40.17
N LEU A 35 -3.85 7.61 39.88
CA LEU A 35 -3.46 6.50 39.03
C LEU A 35 -3.12 6.95 37.60
N ARG A 36 -3.86 7.92 37.05
CA ARG A 36 -3.55 8.48 35.72
C ARG A 36 -2.23 9.24 35.71
N ASP A 37 -1.96 10.04 36.74
CA ASP A 37 -0.70 10.77 36.86
C ASP A 37 0.50 9.81 36.95
N GLN A 38 0.35 8.67 37.64
CA GLN A 38 1.38 7.63 37.69
C GLN A 38 1.64 7.00 36.30
N VAL A 39 0.58 6.71 35.54
CA VAL A 39 0.72 6.20 34.15
C VAL A 39 1.43 7.24 33.28
N GLU A 40 1.07 8.52 33.39
CA GLU A 40 1.68 9.59 32.61
C GLU A 40 3.17 9.79 32.94
N GLN A 41 3.57 9.65 34.20
CA GLN A 41 4.98 9.69 34.60
C GLN A 41 5.82 8.60 33.92
N LEU A 42 5.27 7.39 33.77
CA LEU A 42 5.96 6.27 33.10
C LEU A 42 6.06 6.43 31.58
N THR A 43 5.32 7.37 31.00
CA THR A 43 5.36 7.70 29.57
C THR A 43 6.27 8.89 29.24
N ARG A 44 6.95 9.47 30.23
CA ARG A 44 7.87 10.59 29.99
C ARG A 44 9.14 10.13 29.25
N PRO A 45 9.73 10.99 28.40
CA PRO A 45 11.03 10.71 27.80
C PRO A 45 12.11 10.51 28.86
N PRO A 46 13.10 9.62 28.64
CA PRO A 46 13.43 8.92 27.40
C PRO A 46 12.56 7.67 27.16
N ALA A 47 12.14 7.47 25.91
CA ALA A 47 11.36 6.30 25.51
C ALA A 47 12.14 5.41 24.55
N THR A 48 11.95 4.10 24.68
CA THR A 48 12.57 3.11 23.79
C THR A 48 11.56 2.66 22.74
N TYR A 49 11.99 2.55 21.48
CA TYR A 49 11.15 2.05 20.40
C TYR A 49 11.49 0.60 20.06
N ALA A 50 10.48 -0.14 19.59
CA ALA A 50 10.60 -1.53 19.20
C ALA A 50 9.58 -1.91 18.12
N ALA A 51 9.81 -3.02 17.42
CA ALA A 51 8.85 -3.58 16.48
C ALA A 51 7.96 -4.63 17.17
N PHE A 52 6.64 -4.50 17.02
CA PHE A 52 5.68 -5.47 17.53
C PHE A 52 5.72 -6.80 16.76
N LEU A 53 5.61 -7.93 17.45
CA LEU A 53 5.54 -9.26 16.83
C LEU A 53 4.15 -9.88 16.94
N ALA A 54 3.64 -10.03 18.16
CA ALA A 54 2.39 -10.74 18.44
C ALA A 54 1.83 -10.35 19.81
N ALA A 55 0.50 -10.32 19.93
CA ALA A 55 -0.20 -10.19 21.20
C ALA A 55 -0.51 -11.57 21.78
N HIS A 56 -0.64 -11.64 23.10
CA HIS A 56 -1.05 -12.83 23.85
C HIS A 56 -2.31 -12.54 24.68
N GLU A 57 -3.08 -13.60 24.97
CA GLU A 57 -4.34 -13.49 25.72
C GLU A 57 -4.14 -13.07 27.19
N ASP A 58 -2.93 -13.20 27.71
CA ASP A 58 -2.54 -12.83 29.07
C ASP A 58 -2.23 -11.32 29.25
N GLY A 59 -2.44 -10.51 28.20
CA GLY A 59 -2.14 -9.08 28.22
C GLY A 59 -0.66 -8.75 28.02
N THR A 60 0.14 -9.71 27.54
CA THR A 60 1.53 -9.49 27.14
C THR A 60 1.68 -9.43 25.62
N ALA A 61 2.78 -8.86 25.15
CA ALA A 61 3.14 -8.81 23.74
C ALA A 61 4.59 -9.23 23.53
N ASP A 62 4.86 -9.94 22.43
CA ASP A 62 6.22 -10.17 21.96
C ASP A 62 6.65 -8.99 21.09
N ILE A 63 7.84 -8.47 21.34
CA ILE A 63 8.43 -7.34 20.60
C ILE A 63 9.90 -7.64 20.25
N VAL A 64 10.43 -6.91 19.26
CA VAL A 64 11.87 -6.88 18.93
C VAL A 64 12.42 -5.50 19.22
N SER A 65 13.31 -5.40 20.20
CA SER A 65 14.07 -4.18 20.48
C SER A 65 15.56 -4.45 20.26
N ALA A 66 16.20 -3.63 19.42
CA ALA A 66 17.63 -3.75 19.07
C ALA A 66 18.05 -5.19 18.65
N GLY A 67 17.19 -5.90 17.90
CA GLY A 67 17.44 -7.27 17.42
C GLY A 67 17.22 -8.37 18.46
N ARG A 68 16.79 -8.04 19.68
CA ARG A 68 16.46 -9.01 20.72
C ARG A 68 14.95 -9.15 20.84
N LYS A 69 14.49 -10.40 20.82
CA LYS A 69 13.11 -10.75 21.13
C LYS A 69 12.90 -10.72 22.63
N MET A 70 11.82 -10.08 23.06
CA MET A 70 11.40 -10.08 24.46
C MET A 70 9.88 -10.06 24.54
N ARG A 71 9.36 -10.61 25.64
CA ARG A 71 7.96 -10.51 26.00
C ARG A 71 7.80 -9.41 27.03
N VAL A 72 6.87 -8.50 26.76
CA VAL A 72 6.65 -7.30 27.58
C VAL A 72 5.19 -7.23 28.03
N PRO A 73 4.91 -6.70 29.24
CA PRO A 73 3.56 -6.37 29.63
C PRO A 73 3.02 -5.21 28.79
N VAL A 74 1.71 -5.20 28.52
CA VAL A 74 1.07 -4.13 27.76
C VAL A 74 0.24 -3.26 28.68
N SER A 75 0.39 -1.93 28.53
CA SER A 75 -0.41 -0.96 29.25
C SER A 75 -1.89 -1.08 28.85
N PRO A 76 -2.84 -1.01 29.80
CA PRO A 76 -4.27 -1.04 29.49
C PRO A 76 -4.76 0.07 28.55
N ALA A 77 -3.96 1.12 28.36
CA ALA A 77 -4.25 2.21 27.43
C ALA A 77 -4.06 1.81 25.95
N VAL A 78 -3.39 0.69 25.68
CA VAL A 78 -3.09 0.22 24.32
C VAL A 78 -4.09 -0.85 23.91
N ASP A 79 -4.72 -0.65 22.75
CA ASP A 79 -5.55 -1.66 22.12
C ASP A 79 -4.69 -2.69 21.40
N LEU A 80 -4.50 -3.85 22.04
CA LEU A 80 -3.76 -4.99 21.49
C LEU A 80 -4.34 -5.52 20.17
N GLY A 81 -5.66 -5.41 19.98
CA GLY A 81 -6.33 -5.93 18.79
C GLY A 81 -6.09 -5.08 17.54
N ALA A 82 -5.73 -3.81 17.73
CA ALA A 82 -5.44 -2.87 16.64
C ALA A 82 -3.98 -2.92 16.17
N LEU A 83 -3.09 -3.65 16.87
CA LEU A 83 -1.67 -3.70 16.56
C LEU A 83 -1.36 -4.66 15.41
N GLY A 84 -0.63 -4.16 14.41
CA GLY A 84 -0.13 -4.97 13.29
C GLY A 84 1.30 -5.47 13.53
N PRO A 85 1.66 -6.68 13.05
CA PRO A 85 3.04 -7.17 13.12
C PRO A 85 3.99 -6.22 12.39
N GLY A 86 5.14 -5.91 12.99
CA GLY A 86 6.12 -4.95 12.47
C GLY A 86 5.75 -3.48 12.68
N GLN A 87 4.66 -3.16 13.37
CA GLN A 87 4.35 -1.79 13.77
C GLN A 87 5.31 -1.33 14.86
N GLU A 88 5.72 -0.06 14.82
CA GLU A 88 6.53 0.52 15.88
C GLU A 88 5.70 0.66 17.15
N VAL A 89 6.29 0.33 18.30
CA VAL A 89 5.68 0.49 19.61
C VAL A 89 6.66 1.17 20.55
N GLN A 90 6.12 1.97 21.45
CA GLN A 90 6.89 2.67 22.46
C GLN A 90 6.90 1.88 23.77
N LEU A 91 8.06 1.80 24.39
CA LEU A 91 8.31 1.15 25.65
C LEU A 91 8.65 2.18 26.73
N SER A 92 8.11 1.97 27.93
CA SER A 92 8.51 2.69 29.14
C SER A 92 9.92 2.27 29.61
N GLU A 93 10.45 2.97 30.61
CA GLU A 93 11.70 2.58 31.28
C GLU A 93 11.68 1.16 31.87
N THR A 94 10.49 0.68 32.26
CA THR A 94 10.28 -0.67 32.80
C THR A 94 10.07 -1.73 31.71
N MET A 95 10.28 -1.39 30.43
CA MET A 95 10.02 -2.25 29.27
C MET A 95 8.55 -2.71 29.17
N ALA A 96 7.60 -1.83 29.51
CA ALA A 96 6.19 -2.05 29.25
C ALA A 96 5.75 -1.32 27.97
N LEU A 97 4.90 -1.95 27.16
CA LEU A 97 4.36 -1.34 25.94
C LEU A 97 3.33 -0.29 26.32
N VAL A 98 3.61 0.99 26.03
CA VAL A 98 2.79 2.13 26.45
C VAL A 98 1.99 2.79 25.33
N SER A 99 2.47 2.72 24.09
CA SER A 99 1.79 3.30 22.93
C SER A 99 2.17 2.59 21.64
N ALA A 100 1.32 2.75 20.63
CA ALA A 100 1.54 2.28 19.27
C ALA A 100 1.93 3.46 18.37
N GLY A 101 2.93 3.26 17.52
CA GLY A 101 3.40 4.22 16.51
C GLY A 101 2.99 3.81 15.09
N GLU A 102 3.69 4.35 14.11
CA GLU A 102 3.52 4.01 12.70
C GLU A 102 4.44 2.84 12.29
N PHE A 103 4.36 2.40 11.05
CA PHE A 103 5.35 1.48 10.50
C PHE A 103 6.59 2.27 10.06
N GLU A 104 7.77 1.71 10.29
CA GLU A 104 9.03 2.32 9.85
C GLU A 104 9.02 2.49 8.31
N ARG A 105 9.46 3.65 7.83
CA ARG A 105 9.46 4.01 6.41
C ARG A 105 10.87 4.11 5.83
N VAL A 106 11.87 4.13 6.70
CA VAL A 106 13.28 4.25 6.32
C VAL A 106 14.01 2.94 6.56
N GLY A 107 14.82 2.53 5.59
CA GLY A 107 15.58 1.29 5.69
C GLY A 107 16.37 0.99 4.42
N GLU A 108 16.88 -0.23 4.35
CA GLU A 108 17.52 -0.74 3.14
C GLU A 108 16.45 -1.21 2.14
N VAL A 109 16.73 -1.10 0.84
CA VAL A 109 15.82 -1.59 -0.20
C VAL A 109 16.24 -2.98 -0.63
N VAL A 110 15.31 -3.92 -0.54
CA VAL A 110 15.47 -5.33 -0.94
C VAL A 110 14.43 -5.70 -1.99
N THR A 111 14.68 -6.76 -2.76
CA THR A 111 13.73 -7.26 -3.76
C THR A 111 13.18 -8.61 -3.34
N VAL A 112 11.87 -8.82 -3.46
CA VAL A 112 11.23 -10.10 -3.12
C VAL A 112 11.59 -11.16 -4.17
N LYS A 113 12.27 -12.22 -3.75
CA LYS A 113 12.61 -13.37 -4.59
C LYS A 113 11.56 -14.46 -4.52
N GLU A 114 11.03 -14.75 -3.33
CA GLU A 114 10.02 -15.78 -3.10
C GLU A 114 9.16 -15.44 -1.88
N LEU A 115 7.89 -15.83 -1.91
CA LEU A 115 6.99 -15.72 -0.76
C LEU A 115 6.96 -17.06 -0.01
N LEU A 116 7.19 -17.01 1.30
CA LEU A 116 7.30 -18.18 2.16
C LEU A 116 6.10 -18.24 3.12
N GLY A 117 5.06 -18.94 2.70
CA GLY A 117 3.81 -19.01 3.47
C GLY A 117 3.03 -17.70 3.42
N ALA A 118 2.40 -17.33 4.53
CA ALA A 118 1.54 -16.15 4.60
C ALA A 118 2.26 -14.88 5.09
N ASP A 119 3.29 -15.03 5.93
CA ASP A 119 3.86 -13.94 6.75
C ASP A 119 5.35 -13.67 6.51
N ARG A 120 6.01 -14.45 5.64
CA ARG A 120 7.45 -14.35 5.38
C ARG A 120 7.76 -14.30 3.90
N ALA A 121 8.92 -13.73 3.60
CA ALA A 121 9.46 -13.69 2.25
C ALA A 121 10.97 -13.95 2.25
N LEU A 122 11.46 -14.55 1.18
CA LEU A 122 12.87 -14.56 0.83
C LEU A 122 13.14 -13.30 0.01
N VAL A 123 14.06 -12.46 0.50
CA VAL A 123 14.45 -11.22 -0.15
C VAL A 123 15.92 -11.25 -0.53
N VAL A 124 16.25 -10.53 -1.60
CA VAL A 124 17.61 -10.30 -2.07
C VAL A 124 17.98 -8.86 -1.81
N GLY A 125 19.05 -8.67 -1.03
CA GLY A 125 19.64 -7.37 -0.69
C GLY A 125 20.78 -6.98 -1.61
N ARG A 126 21.65 -6.09 -1.12
CA ARG A 126 22.83 -5.66 -1.88
C ARG A 126 23.85 -6.80 -1.99
N GLY A 127 24.41 -6.98 -3.18
CA GLY A 127 25.44 -8.00 -3.44
C GLY A 127 24.91 -9.43 -3.43
N ASP A 128 23.66 -9.62 -3.86
CA ASP A 128 22.98 -10.92 -3.94
C ASP A 128 22.86 -11.67 -2.60
N GLU A 129 22.89 -10.93 -1.47
CA GLU A 129 22.65 -11.55 -0.16
C GLU A 129 21.18 -11.97 -0.02
N GLU A 130 20.96 -13.22 0.38
CA GLU A 130 19.63 -13.77 0.58
C GLU A 130 19.27 -13.83 2.05
N ARG A 131 18.11 -13.27 2.41
CA ARG A 131 17.64 -13.23 3.79
C ARG A 131 16.15 -13.56 3.85
N VAL A 132 15.75 -14.27 4.90
CA VAL A 132 14.33 -14.50 5.20
C VAL A 132 13.85 -13.41 6.15
N VAL A 133 12.78 -12.73 5.75
CA VAL A 133 12.20 -11.59 6.47
C VAL A 133 10.72 -11.82 6.76
N ARG A 134 10.18 -11.07 7.74
CA ARG A 134 8.75 -11.03 8.03
C ARG A 134 8.08 -9.87 7.31
N LEU A 135 6.88 -10.10 6.82
CA LEU A 135 6.04 -9.04 6.26
C LEU A 135 5.36 -8.28 7.40
N SER A 136 5.37 -6.94 7.33
CA SER A 136 4.57 -6.12 8.24
C SER A 136 3.07 -6.22 7.94
N GLY A 137 2.24 -5.89 8.92
CA GLY A 137 0.77 -5.92 8.81
C GLY A 137 0.27 -5.14 7.60
N GLN A 138 0.81 -3.94 7.35
CA GLN A 138 0.43 -3.14 6.19
C GLN A 138 0.71 -3.82 4.84
N LEU A 139 1.79 -4.61 4.73
CA LEU A 139 2.10 -5.35 3.50
C LEU A 139 1.25 -6.60 3.35
N LEU A 140 0.89 -7.24 4.45
CA LEU A 140 -0.03 -8.38 4.43
C LEU A 140 -1.40 -7.97 3.89
N GLU A 141 -1.89 -6.79 4.28
CA GLU A 141 -3.15 -6.24 3.80
C GLU A 141 -3.05 -5.77 2.34
N ALA A 142 -1.96 -5.11 1.95
CA ALA A 142 -1.77 -4.61 0.59
C ALA A 142 -1.50 -5.72 -0.45
N GLY A 143 -0.94 -6.85 0.00
CA GLY A 143 -0.50 -7.94 -0.85
C GLY A 143 0.85 -7.66 -1.52
N VAL A 144 1.79 -8.58 -1.32
CA VAL A 144 3.15 -8.49 -1.89
C VAL A 144 3.28 -9.47 -3.05
N ARG A 145 4.04 -9.07 -4.08
CA ARG A 145 4.37 -9.94 -5.22
C ARG A 145 5.86 -10.18 -5.32
N VAL A 146 6.22 -11.31 -5.94
CA VAL A 146 7.62 -11.57 -6.32
C VAL A 146 8.07 -10.49 -7.30
N GLY A 147 9.26 -9.93 -7.04
CA GLY A 147 9.82 -8.80 -7.77
C GLY A 147 9.53 -7.43 -7.16
N ASP A 148 8.64 -7.32 -6.17
CA ASP A 148 8.39 -6.06 -5.48
C ASP A 148 9.67 -5.59 -4.75
N ALA A 149 9.95 -4.29 -4.84
CA ALA A 149 11.00 -3.66 -4.05
C ALA A 149 10.41 -3.18 -2.72
N LEU A 150 10.98 -3.64 -1.60
CA LEU A 150 10.49 -3.35 -0.25
C LEU A 150 11.59 -2.72 0.60
N THR A 151 11.19 -1.89 1.58
CA THR A 151 12.07 -1.37 2.62
C THR A 151 12.17 -2.36 3.77
N ILE A 152 13.39 -2.76 4.15
CA ILE A 152 13.68 -3.63 5.30
C ILE A 152 14.33 -2.85 6.44
N ASP A 153 13.92 -3.16 7.68
CA ASP A 153 14.75 -2.95 8.86
C ASP A 153 15.44 -4.26 9.26
N SER A 154 16.75 -4.31 9.03
CA SER A 154 17.57 -5.49 9.31
C SER A 154 17.63 -5.86 10.80
N ARG A 155 17.37 -4.92 11.72
CA ARG A 155 17.40 -5.19 13.16
C ARG A 155 16.12 -5.88 13.63
N SER A 156 14.96 -5.42 13.21
CA SER A 156 13.68 -6.08 13.52
C SER A 156 13.43 -7.32 12.66
N GLY A 157 14.02 -7.36 11.46
CA GLY A 157 13.80 -8.40 10.46
C GLY A 157 12.45 -8.29 9.76
N PHE A 158 11.84 -7.10 9.78
CA PHE A 158 10.61 -6.79 9.07
C PHE A 158 10.86 -6.03 7.78
N VAL A 159 9.97 -6.25 6.81
CA VAL A 159 9.79 -5.36 5.67
C VAL A 159 8.52 -4.54 5.84
N HIS A 160 8.60 -3.25 5.53
CA HIS A 160 7.56 -2.28 5.87
C HIS A 160 6.87 -1.72 4.63
N GLU A 161 7.57 -1.00 3.77
CA GLU A 161 6.94 -0.24 2.68
C GLU A 161 7.36 -0.78 1.30
N ARG A 162 6.44 -0.79 0.33
CA ARG A 162 6.80 -1.05 -1.07
C ARG A 162 7.32 0.23 -1.70
N VAL A 163 8.55 0.17 -2.21
CA VAL A 163 9.20 1.30 -2.88
C VAL A 163 8.90 1.24 -4.37
N PRO A 164 8.23 2.25 -4.95
CA PRO A 164 8.05 2.32 -6.40
C PRO A 164 9.41 2.53 -7.06
N ARG A 165 9.80 1.63 -7.97
CA ARG A 165 11.00 1.80 -8.80
C ARG A 165 10.60 2.34 -10.16
N SER A 166 10.89 3.62 -10.40
CA SER A 166 10.58 4.30 -11.66
C SER A 166 11.17 3.58 -12.89
N GLU A 167 12.33 2.94 -12.75
CA GLU A 167 13.00 2.21 -13.85
C GLU A 167 12.23 0.97 -14.34
N VAL A 168 11.41 0.34 -13.49
CA VAL A 168 10.64 -0.86 -13.84
C VAL A 168 9.29 -0.48 -14.46
N GLU A 169 8.70 0.64 -14.03
CA GLU A 169 7.46 1.17 -14.62
C GLU A 169 7.68 1.71 -16.04
N GLU A 170 8.85 2.29 -16.32
CA GLU A 170 9.18 2.84 -17.64
C GLU A 170 9.29 1.76 -18.74
N LEU A 171 9.64 0.51 -18.38
CA LEU A 171 9.67 -0.62 -19.33
C LEU A 171 8.27 -1.13 -19.72
N VAL A 172 7.23 -0.78 -18.95
CA VAL A 172 5.85 -1.28 -19.15
C VAL A 172 4.91 -0.19 -19.67
N LEU A 173 5.40 1.03 -19.87
CA LEU A 173 4.70 2.02 -20.69
C LEU A 173 4.74 1.56 -22.15
N GLU A 174 3.72 0.76 -22.50
CA GLU A 174 3.31 0.47 -23.87
C GLU A 174 3.03 1.80 -24.58
N GLU A 175 4.01 2.34 -25.30
CA GLU A 175 3.74 3.32 -26.35
C GLU A 175 2.79 2.63 -27.32
N LEU A 176 1.53 3.04 -27.31
CA LEU A 176 0.60 2.68 -28.38
C LEU A 176 1.19 3.30 -29.66
N PRO A 177 1.60 2.49 -30.64
CA PRO A 177 2.07 3.06 -31.88
C PRO A 177 0.89 3.74 -32.59
N ASP A 178 1.06 5.01 -32.97
CA ASP A 178 0.06 5.83 -33.69
C ASP A 178 -0.08 5.45 -35.18
N VAL A 179 0.43 4.28 -35.59
CA VAL A 179 0.40 3.84 -37.00
C VAL A 179 -0.83 2.98 -37.27
N GLU A 180 -1.60 3.38 -38.27
CA GLU A 180 -2.74 2.62 -38.76
C GLU A 180 -2.29 1.64 -39.85
N PHE A 181 -3.04 0.56 -40.04
CA PHE A 181 -2.74 -0.43 -41.09
C PHE A 181 -2.76 0.16 -42.51
N GLU A 182 -3.43 1.30 -42.69
CA GLU A 182 -3.52 2.06 -43.93
C GLU A 182 -2.21 2.77 -44.28
N ASP A 183 -1.34 3.01 -43.29
CA ASP A 183 -0.04 3.65 -43.46
C ASP A 183 1.05 2.66 -43.94
N ILE A 184 0.73 1.37 -44.01
CA ILE A 184 1.67 0.28 -44.37
C ILE A 184 1.45 -0.13 -45.83
N GLY A 185 2.23 0.45 -46.74
CA GLY A 185 2.18 0.12 -48.16
C GLY A 185 2.88 -1.20 -48.53
N GLY A 186 2.29 -1.97 -49.45
CA GLY A 186 2.93 -3.13 -50.08
C GLY A 186 2.89 -4.45 -49.30
N LEU A 187 2.15 -4.51 -48.19
CA LEU A 187 2.04 -5.69 -47.31
C LEU A 187 0.58 -6.11 -47.05
N ALA A 188 -0.32 -5.88 -48.01
CA ALA A 188 -1.76 -6.13 -47.83
C ALA A 188 -2.07 -7.57 -47.40
N ASP A 189 -1.50 -8.56 -48.10
CA ASP A 189 -1.71 -9.98 -47.81
C ASP A 189 -1.22 -10.38 -46.41
N GLN A 190 -0.10 -9.78 -45.96
CA GLN A 190 0.45 -10.04 -44.62
C GLN A 190 -0.38 -9.36 -43.54
N ILE A 191 -0.90 -8.16 -43.80
CA ILE A 191 -1.78 -7.44 -42.87
C ILE A 191 -3.10 -8.21 -42.68
N GLU A 192 -3.67 -8.74 -43.77
CA GLU A 192 -4.88 -9.57 -43.70
C GLU A 192 -4.63 -10.84 -42.88
N ALA A 193 -3.52 -11.54 -43.12
CA ALA A 193 -3.14 -12.70 -42.32
C ALA A 193 -2.94 -12.39 -40.83
N ILE A 194 -2.41 -11.21 -40.50
CA ILE A 194 -2.27 -10.74 -39.11
C ILE A 194 -3.64 -10.40 -38.50
N ARG A 195 -4.51 -9.72 -39.25
CA ARG A 195 -5.88 -9.43 -38.80
C ARG A 195 -6.67 -10.70 -38.54
N ASP A 196 -6.60 -11.68 -39.43
CA ASP A 196 -7.30 -12.95 -39.22
C ASP A 196 -6.77 -13.69 -38.00
N ALA A 197 -5.45 -13.72 -37.81
CA ALA A 197 -4.85 -14.39 -36.67
C ALA A 197 -5.15 -13.69 -35.33
N VAL A 198 -5.31 -12.36 -35.31
CA VAL A 198 -5.55 -11.57 -34.10
C VAL A 198 -7.03 -11.32 -33.86
N GLU A 199 -7.78 -10.84 -34.85
CA GLU A 199 -9.17 -10.41 -34.71
C GLU A 199 -10.15 -11.59 -34.70
N LEU A 200 -9.95 -12.63 -35.53
CA LEU A 200 -10.88 -13.76 -35.65
C LEU A 200 -11.12 -14.51 -34.32
N PRO A 201 -10.08 -14.80 -33.49
CA PRO A 201 -10.27 -15.46 -32.19
C PRO A 201 -11.11 -14.66 -31.19
N PHE A 202 -11.07 -13.32 -31.26
CA PHE A 202 -11.81 -12.45 -30.35
C PHE A 202 -13.16 -12.02 -30.90
N GLY A 203 -13.29 -11.93 -32.23
CA GLY A 203 -14.55 -11.63 -32.92
C GLY A 203 -15.51 -12.82 -32.94
N HIS A 204 -14.97 -14.05 -33.06
CA HIS A 204 -15.76 -15.28 -33.18
C HIS A 204 -15.23 -16.44 -32.32
N PRO A 205 -15.22 -16.29 -30.98
CA PRO A 205 -14.73 -17.34 -30.07
C PRO A 205 -15.54 -18.64 -30.15
N GLU A 206 -16.81 -18.58 -30.53
CA GLU A 206 -17.69 -19.72 -30.76
C GLU A 206 -17.20 -20.66 -31.87
N LEU A 207 -16.70 -20.12 -32.99
CA LEU A 207 -16.18 -20.92 -34.11
C LEU A 207 -14.92 -21.70 -33.71
N PHE A 208 -14.06 -21.09 -32.89
CA PHE A 208 -12.87 -21.76 -32.37
C PHE A 208 -13.22 -22.92 -31.43
N ARG A 209 -14.28 -22.78 -30.61
CA ARG A 209 -14.76 -23.85 -29.73
C ARG A 209 -15.42 -24.98 -30.51
N GLU A 210 -16.23 -24.66 -31.51
CA GLU A 210 -16.93 -25.64 -32.36
C GLU A 210 -15.95 -26.50 -33.16
N HIS A 211 -14.90 -25.87 -33.71
CA HIS A 211 -13.87 -26.57 -34.48
C HIS A 211 -12.70 -27.11 -33.62
N GLY A 212 -12.75 -26.96 -32.29
CA GLY A 212 -11.70 -27.44 -31.38
C GLY A 212 -10.32 -26.79 -31.60
N LEU A 213 -10.29 -25.58 -32.17
CA LEU A 213 -9.06 -24.86 -32.49
C LEU A 213 -8.60 -24.03 -31.29
N THR A 214 -7.30 -24.08 -30.98
CA THR A 214 -6.71 -23.22 -29.94
C THR A 214 -6.27 -21.90 -30.57
N PRO A 215 -6.68 -20.74 -30.03
CA PRO A 215 -6.28 -19.46 -30.59
C PRO A 215 -4.76 -19.26 -30.46
N PRO A 216 -4.10 -18.63 -31.46
CA PRO A 216 -2.67 -18.38 -31.43
C PRO A 216 -2.30 -17.41 -30.28
N LYS A 217 -1.25 -17.73 -29.52
CA LYS A 217 -0.81 -16.92 -28.35
C LYS A 217 0.21 -15.83 -28.70
N GLY A 218 0.73 -15.83 -29.92
CA GLY A 218 1.71 -14.86 -30.38
C GLY A 218 2.00 -15.00 -31.87
N LEU A 219 2.46 -13.91 -32.49
CA LEU A 219 2.82 -13.84 -33.90
C LEU A 219 4.33 -13.58 -34.02
N LEU A 220 4.99 -14.33 -34.90
CA LEU A 220 6.39 -14.09 -35.26
C LEU A 220 6.45 -13.40 -36.61
N LEU A 221 6.84 -12.12 -36.61
CA LEU A 221 7.07 -11.36 -37.84
C LEU A 221 8.55 -11.46 -38.21
N TYR A 222 8.86 -11.96 -39.40
CA TYR A 222 10.23 -12.03 -39.93
C TYR A 222 10.28 -11.51 -41.37
N GLY A 223 11.39 -10.87 -41.74
CA GLY A 223 11.59 -10.36 -43.09
C GLY A 223 13.03 -9.87 -43.34
N PRO A 224 13.45 -9.74 -44.61
CA PRO A 224 14.77 -9.23 -44.97
C PRO A 224 14.99 -7.82 -44.40
N ARG A 225 16.19 -7.55 -43.90
CA ARG A 225 16.56 -6.28 -43.24
C ARG A 225 16.49 -5.11 -44.23
N GLY A 226 15.30 -4.53 -44.36
CA GLY A 226 15.04 -3.40 -45.25
C GLY A 226 13.55 -3.06 -45.45
N ALA A 227 12.62 -3.96 -45.13
CA ALA A 227 11.19 -3.73 -45.43
C ALA A 227 10.39 -2.98 -44.35
N ALA A 228 10.79 -3.03 -43.08
CA ALA A 228 10.25 -2.18 -42.01
C ALA A 228 11.09 -2.43 -40.75
N ARG A 229 12.06 -1.55 -40.45
CA ARG A 229 12.81 -1.63 -39.19
C ARG A 229 12.73 -0.31 -38.45
N HIS A 230 11.54 0.25 -38.28
CA HIS A 230 11.31 1.34 -37.33
C HIS A 230 9.95 1.31 -36.63
N SER A 231 9.24 0.18 -36.59
CA SER A 231 8.07 0.10 -35.71
C SER A 231 7.82 -1.31 -35.18
N SER A 232 7.40 -1.35 -33.93
CA SER A 232 6.72 -2.43 -33.22
C SER A 232 7.47 -3.75 -33.01
N ARG A 233 8.25 -3.78 -31.93
CA ARG A 233 8.28 -4.91 -31.01
C ARG A 233 7.43 -4.54 -29.79
N ARG A 234 6.11 -4.43 -29.96
CA ARG A 234 5.15 -4.14 -28.87
C ARG A 234 3.90 -5.00 -29.03
N PRO A 235 3.39 -5.63 -27.95
CA PRO A 235 2.17 -6.43 -27.99
C PRO A 235 0.92 -5.53 -28.12
N TRP A 236 -0.09 -6.04 -28.82
CA TRP A 236 -1.33 -5.33 -29.14
C TRP A 236 -2.37 -5.53 -28.03
N ARG A 237 -3.02 -4.46 -27.54
CA ARG A 237 -4.13 -4.54 -26.57
C ARG A 237 -5.22 -3.50 -26.81
N ARG A 238 -6.49 -3.91 -26.70
CA ARG A 238 -7.70 -3.11 -27.02
C ARG A 238 -8.18 -2.26 -25.84
N ARG A 239 -8.65 -1.02 -26.10
CA ARG A 239 -9.50 -0.23 -25.19
C ARG A 239 -10.99 -0.48 -25.45
N SER A 240 -11.74 -0.69 -24.38
CA SER A 240 -13.20 -0.72 -24.34
C SER A 240 -13.75 0.70 -24.18
N HIS A 241 -14.49 1.18 -25.17
CA HIS A 241 -15.78 1.89 -25.09
C HIS A 241 -15.99 2.82 -26.29
N GLY A 242 -17.16 2.69 -26.90
CA GLY A 242 -17.52 3.33 -28.15
C GLY A 242 -17.84 4.81 -28.02
N ARG A 243 -17.85 5.43 -29.21
CA ARG A 243 -18.23 6.81 -29.56
C ARG A 243 -17.04 7.80 -29.59
N TRP A 244 -16.60 8.08 -30.81
CA TRP A 244 -15.66 9.13 -31.13
C TRP A 244 -16.35 10.50 -31.05
N ALA A 245 -15.85 11.37 -30.18
CA ALA A 245 -16.12 12.81 -30.21
C ALA A 245 -14.82 13.52 -30.59
N THR A 246 -14.85 14.29 -31.68
CA THR A 246 -13.75 15.16 -32.11
C THR A 246 -13.61 16.39 -31.21
N PRO A 247 -12.43 16.73 -30.67
CA PRO A 247 -12.13 18.09 -30.25
C PRO A 247 -11.76 18.91 -31.48
N ARG A 248 -12.58 19.90 -31.80
CA ARG A 248 -12.31 20.90 -32.84
C ARG A 248 -11.12 21.79 -32.45
N GLY A 249 -10.20 21.97 -33.39
CA GLY A 249 -9.70 23.29 -33.80
C GLY A 249 -8.45 23.84 -33.09
N ARG A 250 -7.30 23.73 -33.76
CA ARG A 250 -6.32 24.83 -33.80
C ARG A 250 -6.23 25.33 -35.23
N THR A 251 -6.52 26.62 -35.42
CA THR A 251 -6.45 27.34 -36.70
C THR A 251 -5.01 27.66 -37.11
N PRO A 252 -4.73 27.82 -38.42
CA PRO A 252 -3.38 28.04 -38.94
C PRO A 252 -2.92 29.49 -38.86
N CYS A 253 -1.61 29.65 -38.77
CA CYS A 253 -0.85 30.89 -38.81
C CYS A 253 -1.07 31.64 -40.15
N ALA A 254 -1.50 32.90 -40.09
CA ALA A 254 -1.64 33.77 -41.25
C ALA A 254 -0.43 34.71 -41.36
N ALA A 255 0.28 34.61 -42.49
CA ALA A 255 1.29 35.55 -42.95
C ALA A 255 0.69 36.94 -43.19
N ARG A 256 1.38 37.99 -42.74
CA ARG A 256 1.33 39.32 -43.38
C ARG A 256 2.72 39.94 -43.45
N SER A 257 3.09 40.25 -44.67
CA SER A 257 4.18 41.11 -45.10
C SER A 257 4.01 42.55 -44.61
N SER A 258 5.10 43.17 -44.17
CA SER A 258 5.28 44.63 -44.31
C SER A 258 6.75 44.95 -44.55
N THR A 259 6.96 45.60 -45.68
CA THR A 259 8.20 46.09 -46.25
C THR A 259 8.82 47.23 -45.42
N SER A 260 10.16 47.28 -45.40
CA SER A 260 10.99 48.45 -45.73
C SER A 260 11.99 48.95 -44.68
N ARG A 261 13.24 49.11 -45.17
CA ARG A 261 14.37 49.96 -44.71
C ARG A 261 15.05 49.54 -43.40
N GLY A 262 16.37 49.38 -43.28
CA GLY A 262 17.50 49.54 -44.19
C GLY A 262 18.81 49.61 -43.37
N ARG A 263 19.95 49.39 -44.06
CA ARG A 263 21.35 49.76 -43.70
C ARG A 263 21.98 49.00 -42.52
N SER A 264 22.92 48.09 -42.76
CA SER A 264 24.36 48.29 -43.06
C SER A 264 25.19 48.81 -41.88
N CYS A 265 25.81 47.88 -41.14
CA CYS A 265 27.24 47.77 -40.84
C CYS A 265 27.46 46.43 -40.11
#